data_AF-A0A0F7PA91-F1
#
_entry.id   AF-A0A0F7PA91-F1
#
_cell.length_a   1.000
_cell.length_b   1.000
_cell.length_c   1.000
_cell.angle_alpha   90.00
_cell.angle_beta   90.00
_cell.angle_gamma   90.00
#
_symmetry.space_group_name_H-M   'P 1'
#
loop_
_entity.id
_entity.type
_entity.pdbx_description
1 polymer ?
#
loop_
_entity_poly.entity_id
_entity_poly.type
_entity_poly.pdbx_seq_one_letter_code
_entity_poly.pdbx_strand_id
1 'polypeptide(L)'
;MYDAVRIHANGRTTTARFVSTAAEAGFDGVVVANSHENGADVDVPHIRSEYGIDIVGGVEVATTDKGVASTAIADRRPKTAVLMVRGGTPTMNRYAVETPAVDVLRDPMAGDGDVNHVLVKAAVRNDVRIEVNLGRVLRASGGPRVQALRGLRKLRDLLEYYDAPLVVTADPKTHLQVRGPRELLAVGDRIGFDEETIRRGLTEWQRIAETNREKLSPEYVAKGVRRGRDEK
;
A
#
# COMPACT_ATOMS: atom_id res chain seq x y z
N MET A 1 6.63 4.85 10.39
CA MET A 1 6.53 3.68 9.49
C MET A 1 5.15 3.07 9.58
N TYR A 2 4.51 2.81 8.43
CA TYR A 2 3.17 2.22 8.36
C TYR A 2 3.21 0.86 7.66
N ASP A 3 2.17 0.05 7.85
CA ASP A 3 1.85 -1.12 7.00
C ASP A 3 0.44 -0.94 6.40
N ALA A 4 0.15 -1.68 5.32
CA ALA A 4 -1.19 -1.71 4.73
C ALA A 4 -1.86 -3.07 4.98
N VAL A 5 -3.07 -3.03 5.53
CA VAL A 5 -3.84 -4.22 5.92
C VAL A 5 -5.18 -4.27 5.19
N ARG A 6 -5.67 -5.49 5.00
CA ARG A 6 -6.99 -5.76 4.41
C ARG A 6 -7.91 -6.33 5.49
N ILE A 7 -9.06 -5.69 5.70
CA ILE A 7 -10.06 -6.16 6.68
C ILE A 7 -11.13 -6.95 5.96
N HIS A 8 -11.09 -8.28 5.99
CA HIS A 8 -12.15 -9.05 5.35
C HIS A 8 -13.46 -8.90 6.14
N ALA A 9 -14.59 -8.59 5.48
CA ALA A 9 -15.89 -8.41 6.14
C ALA A 9 -16.31 -9.64 6.97
N ASN A 10 -16.00 -10.84 6.48
CA ASN A 10 -16.19 -12.12 7.18
C ASN A 10 -14.89 -12.62 7.85
N GLY A 11 -13.94 -11.72 8.09
CA GLY A 11 -12.63 -12.02 8.65
C GLY A 11 -12.68 -12.16 10.17
N ARG A 12 -11.70 -12.90 10.72
CA ARG A 12 -11.58 -13.13 12.17
C ARG A 12 -10.97 -11.96 12.94
N THR A 13 -10.69 -10.84 12.27
CA THR A 13 -9.99 -9.69 12.87
C THR A 13 -10.71 -8.40 12.48
N THR A 14 -11.11 -7.65 13.49
CA THR A 14 -11.70 -6.31 13.33
C THR A 14 -10.60 -5.28 13.07
N THR A 15 -10.97 -4.11 12.54
CA THR A 15 -10.03 -3.00 12.34
C THR A 15 -9.34 -2.61 13.65
N ALA A 16 -10.10 -2.44 14.74
CA ALA A 16 -9.55 -2.09 16.06
C ALA A 16 -8.49 -3.11 16.52
N ARG A 17 -8.73 -4.42 16.33
CA ARG A 17 -7.77 -5.46 16.71
C ARG A 17 -6.50 -5.43 15.84
N PHE A 18 -6.63 -5.16 14.55
CA PHE A 18 -5.46 -4.96 13.69
C PHE A 18 -4.64 -3.75 14.11
N VAL A 19 -5.30 -2.62 14.39
CA VAL A 19 -4.66 -1.37 14.80
C VAL A 19 -3.96 -1.53 16.15
N SER A 20 -4.63 -2.13 17.14
CA SER A 20 -4.05 -2.46 18.44
C SER A 20 -2.77 -3.29 18.29
N THR A 21 -2.82 -4.40 17.54
CA THR A 21 -1.63 -5.24 17.36
C THR A 21 -0.53 -4.56 16.54
N ALA A 22 -0.87 -3.71 15.57
CA ALA A 22 0.11 -2.92 14.84
C ALA A 22 0.80 -1.88 15.74
N ALA A 23 0.06 -1.21 16.62
CA ALA A 23 0.60 -0.27 17.59
C ALA A 23 1.55 -0.98 18.56
N GLU A 24 1.15 -2.13 19.12
CA GLU A 24 1.99 -2.95 19.99
C GLU A 24 3.27 -3.46 19.28
N ALA A 25 3.17 -3.74 17.98
CA ALA A 25 4.31 -4.14 17.15
C ALA A 25 5.25 -2.97 16.77
N GLY A 26 4.88 -1.73 17.11
CA GLY A 26 5.70 -0.53 16.91
C GLY A 26 5.51 0.20 15.58
N PHE A 27 4.34 0.06 14.93
CA PHE A 27 3.97 0.92 13.80
C PHE A 27 3.44 2.27 14.27
N ASP A 28 3.69 3.32 13.49
CA ASP A 28 3.16 4.67 13.75
C ASP A 28 1.80 4.89 13.08
N GLY A 29 1.39 3.98 12.20
CA GLY A 29 0.11 4.04 11.52
C GLY A 29 -0.17 2.85 10.62
N VAL A 30 -1.43 2.75 10.17
CA VAL A 30 -1.91 1.65 9.33
C VAL A 30 -2.80 2.18 8.21
N VAL A 31 -2.57 1.70 6.99
CA VAL A 31 -3.48 1.90 5.86
C VAL A 31 -4.51 0.77 5.83
N VAL A 32 -5.79 1.10 5.97
CA VAL A 32 -6.89 0.15 5.84
C VAL A 32 -7.36 0.13 4.39
N ALA A 33 -6.89 -0.85 3.62
CA ALA A 33 -6.98 -0.87 2.16
C ALA A 33 -8.39 -1.06 1.58
N ASN A 34 -9.42 -1.18 2.42
CA ASN A 34 -10.80 -1.37 2.00
C ASN A 34 -11.80 -0.56 2.84
N SER A 35 -11.37 0.62 3.31
CA SER A 35 -12.18 1.48 4.19
C SER A 35 -13.51 1.91 3.55
N HIS A 36 -13.58 2.03 2.22
CA HIS A 36 -14.79 2.48 1.51
C HIS A 36 -15.57 1.37 0.79
N GLU A 37 -15.07 0.13 0.77
CA GLU A 37 -15.77 -1.00 0.15
C GLU A 37 -16.64 -1.77 1.14
N ASN A 38 -16.21 -1.86 2.41
CA ASN A 38 -16.90 -2.70 3.39
C ASN A 38 -18.09 -2.03 4.07
N GLY A 39 -18.33 -0.72 3.88
CA GLY A 39 -19.43 0.00 4.54
C GLY A 39 -19.41 -0.06 6.08
N ALA A 40 -18.34 -0.59 6.67
CA ALA A 40 -18.14 -0.57 8.10
C ALA A 40 -17.69 0.83 8.46
N ASP A 41 -18.56 1.58 9.14
CA ASP A 41 -18.19 2.79 9.88
C ASP A 41 -17.11 2.41 10.89
N VAL A 42 -15.87 2.40 10.42
CA VAL A 42 -14.71 2.37 11.29
C VAL A 42 -14.70 3.73 11.95
N ASP A 43 -14.98 3.78 13.25
CA ASP A 43 -14.83 4.99 14.05
C ASP A 43 -13.34 5.32 14.20
N VAL A 44 -12.79 5.88 13.11
CA VAL A 44 -11.39 6.29 13.01
C VAL A 44 -11.01 7.26 14.13
N PRO A 45 -11.83 8.29 14.47
CA PRO A 45 -11.55 9.15 15.61
C PRO A 45 -11.38 8.39 16.93
N HIS A 46 -12.29 7.46 17.23
CA HIS A 46 -12.21 6.66 18.46
C HIS A 46 -10.97 5.76 18.49
N ILE A 47 -10.75 4.96 17.45
CA ILE A 47 -9.62 4.01 17.37
C ILE A 47 -8.28 4.76 17.40
N ARG A 48 -8.17 5.91 16.72
CA ARG A 48 -6.96 6.75 16.76
C ARG A 48 -6.68 7.27 18.16
N SER A 49 -7.72 7.74 18.86
CA SER A 49 -7.59 8.22 20.25
C SER A 49 -7.21 7.10 21.21
N GLU A 50 -7.69 5.88 20.99
CA GLU A 50 -7.45 4.74 21.87
C GLU A 50 -6.02 4.19 21.73
N TYR A 51 -5.53 4.01 20.49
CA TYR A 51 -4.26 3.32 20.25
C TYR A 51 -3.08 4.23 19.87
N GLY A 52 -3.32 5.53 19.66
CA GLY A 52 -2.26 6.52 19.46
C GLY A 52 -1.50 6.43 18.14
N ILE A 53 -1.97 5.63 17.18
CA ILE A 53 -1.38 5.51 15.84
C ILE A 53 -2.31 6.06 14.76
N ASP A 54 -1.76 6.51 13.64
CA ASP A 54 -2.56 7.02 12.52
C ASP A 54 -3.32 5.91 11.79
N ILE A 55 -4.51 6.23 11.31
CA ILE A 55 -5.35 5.31 10.54
C ILE A 55 -5.70 6.00 9.23
N VAL A 56 -5.24 5.41 8.14
CA VAL A 56 -5.43 5.95 6.79
C VAL A 56 -6.46 5.11 6.06
N GLY A 57 -7.52 5.75 5.57
CA GLY A 57 -8.49 5.11 4.68
C GLY A 57 -7.90 4.92 3.28
N GLY A 58 -7.89 3.67 2.81
CA GLY A 58 -7.46 3.31 1.46
C GLY A 58 -8.50 2.44 0.74
N VAL A 59 -8.38 2.40 -0.59
CA VAL A 59 -9.18 1.52 -1.45
C VAL A 59 -8.27 0.73 -2.37
N GLU A 60 -8.46 -0.58 -2.40
CA GLU A 60 -7.80 -1.48 -3.32
C GLU A 60 -8.78 -1.97 -4.39
N VAL A 61 -8.59 -1.50 -5.62
CA VAL A 61 -9.35 -1.97 -6.78
C VAL A 61 -8.79 -3.33 -7.21
N ALA A 62 -9.53 -4.40 -6.91
CA ALA A 62 -9.15 -5.77 -7.22
C ALA A 62 -10.05 -6.37 -8.31
N THR A 63 -9.70 -6.14 -9.57
CA THR A 63 -10.39 -6.68 -10.75
C THR A 63 -9.37 -7.05 -11.84
N THR A 64 -9.77 -7.92 -12.77
CA THR A 64 -8.99 -8.25 -13.97
C THR A 64 -9.44 -7.46 -15.20
N ASP A 65 -10.52 -6.67 -15.09
CA ASP A 65 -11.10 -5.88 -16.16
C ASP A 65 -10.73 -4.39 -16.05
N LYS A 66 -10.14 -3.83 -17.11
CA LYS A 66 -9.68 -2.43 -17.14
C LYS A 66 -10.84 -1.41 -17.12
N GLY A 67 -11.96 -1.72 -17.76
CA GLY A 67 -13.13 -0.84 -17.77
C GLY A 67 -13.78 -0.73 -16.40
N VAL A 68 -13.89 -1.87 -15.70
CA VAL A 68 -14.33 -1.92 -14.30
C VAL A 68 -13.35 -1.16 -13.41
N ALA A 69 -12.04 -1.40 -13.59
CA ALA A 69 -11.02 -0.70 -12.82
C ALA A 69 -11.09 0.83 -13.03
N SER A 70 -11.20 1.29 -14.28
CA SER A 70 -11.28 2.71 -14.61
C SER A 70 -12.47 3.39 -13.95
N THR A 71 -13.64 2.75 -13.99
CA THR A 71 -14.86 3.26 -13.34
C THR A 71 -14.67 3.36 -11.83
N ALA A 72 -14.13 2.32 -11.20
CA ALA A 72 -13.88 2.30 -9.77
C ALA A 72 -12.84 3.37 -9.35
N ILE A 73 -11.75 3.52 -10.12
CA ILE A 73 -10.72 4.53 -9.84
C ILE A 73 -11.32 5.93 -9.88
N ALA A 74 -12.12 6.24 -10.90
CA ALA A 74 -12.75 7.55 -11.05
C ALA A 74 -13.70 7.89 -9.89
N ASP A 75 -14.51 6.93 -9.42
CA ASP A 75 -15.41 7.14 -8.29
C ASP A 75 -14.68 7.31 -6.95
N ARG A 76 -13.59 6.54 -6.74
CA ARG A 76 -12.94 6.42 -5.43
C ARG A 76 -11.82 7.42 -5.19
N ARG A 77 -11.08 7.81 -6.23
CA ARG A 77 -9.96 8.78 -6.14
C ARG A 77 -10.31 10.07 -5.39
N PRO A 78 -11.46 10.74 -5.60
CA PRO A 78 -11.79 11.99 -4.90
C PRO A 78 -12.19 11.79 -3.43
N LYS A 79 -12.27 10.54 -2.93
CA LYS A 79 -12.78 10.21 -1.60
C LYS A 79 -11.76 9.45 -0.75
N THR A 80 -10.59 9.11 -1.29
CA THR A 80 -9.63 8.22 -0.62
C THR A 80 -8.23 8.79 -0.56
N ALA A 81 -7.58 8.61 0.59
CA ALA A 81 -6.21 9.06 0.81
C ALA A 81 -5.20 8.15 0.09
N VAL A 82 -5.50 6.85 -0.05
CA VAL A 82 -4.61 5.91 -0.72
C VAL A 82 -5.40 5.01 -1.66
N LEU A 83 -5.14 5.12 -2.95
CA LEU A 83 -5.76 4.32 -3.99
C LEU A 83 -4.75 3.31 -4.55
N MET A 84 -5.11 2.04 -4.43
CA MET A 84 -4.32 0.88 -4.83
C MET A 84 -5.00 0.13 -5.96
N VAL A 85 -4.23 -0.47 -6.85
CA VAL A 85 -4.73 -1.45 -7.83
C VAL A 85 -4.04 -2.79 -7.60
N ARG A 86 -4.81 -3.87 -7.50
CA ARG A 86 -4.25 -5.22 -7.45
C ARG A 86 -3.76 -5.63 -8.83
N GLY A 87 -2.47 -5.92 -8.91
CA GLY A 87 -1.82 -6.52 -10.05
C GLY A 87 -1.97 -8.04 -10.07
N GLY A 88 -0.89 -8.69 -10.48
CA GLY A 88 -0.80 -10.15 -10.56
C GLY A 88 -1.14 -10.73 -11.94
N THR A 89 -1.30 -9.85 -12.93
CA THR A 89 -1.31 -10.19 -14.35
C THR A 89 -0.53 -9.12 -15.12
N PRO A 90 0.06 -9.43 -16.29
CA PRO A 90 0.75 -8.42 -17.11
C PRO A 90 -0.16 -7.24 -17.49
N THR A 91 -1.44 -7.54 -17.75
CA THR A 91 -2.46 -6.57 -18.13
C THR A 91 -2.75 -5.57 -17.01
N MET A 92 -2.99 -6.06 -15.79
CA MET A 92 -3.32 -5.21 -14.65
C MET A 92 -2.09 -4.48 -14.09
N ASN A 93 -0.91 -5.13 -14.09
CA ASN A 93 0.33 -4.47 -13.70
C ASN A 93 0.59 -3.24 -14.58
N ARG A 94 0.48 -3.40 -15.91
CA ARG A 94 0.66 -2.29 -16.85
C ARG A 94 -0.37 -1.19 -16.63
N TYR A 95 -1.65 -1.57 -16.54
CA TYR A 95 -2.72 -0.61 -16.35
C TYR A 95 -2.51 0.24 -15.08
N ALA A 96 -2.12 -0.39 -13.97
CA ALA A 96 -1.89 0.32 -12.72
C ALA A 96 -0.77 1.38 -12.85
N VAL A 97 0.39 1.01 -13.38
CA VAL A 97 1.54 1.93 -13.50
C VAL A 97 1.38 2.98 -14.59
N GLU A 98 0.48 2.78 -15.55
CA GLU A 98 0.13 3.75 -16.59
C GLU A 98 -0.97 4.73 -16.17
N THR A 99 -1.58 4.55 -15.00
CA THR A 99 -2.71 5.36 -14.52
C THR A 99 -2.28 6.32 -13.40
N PRO A 100 -2.12 7.63 -13.67
CA PRO A 100 -1.61 8.60 -12.67
C PRO A 100 -2.48 8.78 -11.42
N ALA A 101 -3.76 8.36 -11.46
CA ALA A 101 -4.64 8.42 -10.30
C ALA A 101 -4.35 7.33 -9.25
N VAL A 102 -3.57 6.31 -9.61
CA VAL A 102 -3.20 5.18 -8.76
C VAL A 102 -1.95 5.55 -7.94
N ASP A 103 -2.00 5.34 -6.63
CA ASP A 103 -0.83 5.59 -5.77
C ASP A 103 0.10 4.37 -5.72
N VAL A 104 -0.46 3.17 -5.74
CA VAL A 104 0.28 1.91 -5.52
C VAL A 104 -0.20 0.77 -6.43
N LEU A 105 0.73 0.11 -7.12
CA LEU A 105 0.53 -1.20 -7.72
C LEU A 105 0.81 -2.30 -6.68
N ARG A 106 -0.22 -3.04 -6.29
CA ARG A 106 -0.18 -4.13 -5.31
C ARG A 106 0.08 -5.49 -5.96
N ASP A 107 0.77 -6.37 -5.25
CA ASP A 107 1.02 -7.78 -5.60
C ASP A 107 1.50 -7.98 -7.06
N PRO A 108 2.47 -7.19 -7.57
CA PRO A 108 2.84 -7.22 -8.99
C PRO A 108 3.47 -8.55 -9.43
N MET A 109 4.06 -9.31 -8.50
CA MET A 109 4.71 -10.60 -8.74
C MET A 109 3.80 -11.80 -8.40
N ALA A 110 2.53 -11.57 -8.08
CA ALA A 110 1.57 -12.64 -7.79
C ALA A 110 1.00 -13.26 -9.07
N GLY A 111 0.53 -14.50 -9.01
CA GLY A 111 -0.09 -15.16 -10.17
C GLY A 111 0.87 -15.23 -11.37
N ASP A 112 0.39 -14.75 -12.52
CA ASP A 112 1.17 -14.62 -13.76
C ASP A 112 1.78 -13.22 -13.92
N GLY A 113 1.70 -12.40 -12.88
CA GLY A 113 2.26 -11.06 -12.83
C GLY A 113 3.78 -11.06 -12.83
N ASP A 114 4.34 -10.08 -13.53
CA ASP A 114 5.77 -9.86 -13.60
C ASP A 114 6.05 -8.36 -13.78
N VAL A 115 7.26 -7.94 -13.41
CA VAL A 115 7.73 -6.57 -13.57
C VAL A 115 8.96 -6.56 -14.46
N ASN A 116 8.95 -5.66 -15.44
CA ASN A 116 10.08 -5.39 -16.31
C ASN A 116 10.40 -3.89 -16.32
N HIS A 117 11.49 -3.51 -16.98
CA HIS A 117 11.95 -2.12 -17.03
C HIS A 117 10.93 -1.15 -17.64
N VAL A 118 10.04 -1.60 -18.53
CA VAL A 118 9.00 -0.73 -19.12
C VAL A 118 7.98 -0.34 -18.05
N LEU A 119 7.54 -1.31 -17.25
CA LEU A 119 6.60 -1.05 -16.15
C LEU A 119 7.21 -0.16 -15.08
N VAL A 120 8.49 -0.36 -14.76
CA VAL A 120 9.20 0.46 -13.78
C VAL A 120 9.33 1.91 -14.27
N LYS A 121 9.70 2.12 -15.54
CA LYS A 121 9.76 3.46 -16.13
C LYS A 121 8.39 4.15 -16.16
N ALA A 122 7.32 3.41 -16.42
CA ALA A 122 5.96 3.93 -16.35
C ALA A 122 5.58 4.32 -14.91
N ALA A 123 5.92 3.47 -13.94
CA ALA A 123 5.70 3.73 -12.52
C ALA A 123 6.42 5.01 -12.05
N VAL A 124 7.70 5.18 -12.42
CA VAL A 124 8.46 6.41 -12.15
C VAL A 124 7.81 7.63 -12.79
N ARG A 125 7.42 7.54 -14.07
CA ARG A 125 6.81 8.66 -14.80
C ARG A 125 5.49 9.13 -14.18
N ASN A 126 4.68 8.18 -13.71
CA ASN A 126 3.35 8.44 -13.18
C ASN A 126 3.31 8.51 -11.65
N ASP A 127 4.47 8.46 -10.99
CA ASP A 127 4.62 8.50 -9.53
C ASP A 127 3.85 7.36 -8.80
N VAL A 128 3.75 6.19 -9.44
CA VAL A 128 3.06 5.01 -8.89
C VAL A 128 4.06 4.14 -8.14
N ARG A 129 3.84 3.90 -6.84
CA ARG A 129 4.71 3.03 -6.05
C ARG A 129 4.48 1.57 -6.42
N ILE A 130 5.56 0.81 -6.59
CA ILE A 130 5.48 -0.64 -6.80
C ILE A 130 5.60 -1.34 -5.44
N GLU A 131 4.69 -2.28 -5.16
CA GLU A 131 4.72 -3.01 -3.89
C GLU A 131 5.82 -4.09 -3.84
N VAL A 132 6.61 -4.03 -2.76
CA VAL A 132 7.44 -5.13 -2.25
C VAL A 132 6.66 -5.86 -1.14
N ASN A 133 5.93 -6.92 -1.50
CA ASN A 133 5.14 -7.70 -0.55
C ASN A 133 5.97 -8.83 0.08
N LEU A 134 6.31 -8.71 1.36
CA LEU A 134 7.05 -9.71 2.13
C LEU A 134 6.17 -10.86 2.64
N GLY A 135 4.86 -10.75 2.47
CA GLY A 135 3.88 -11.66 3.05
C GLY A 135 4.06 -13.13 2.65
N ARG A 136 4.37 -13.40 1.38
CA ARG A 136 4.65 -14.77 0.91
C ARG A 136 5.95 -15.32 1.50
N VAL A 137 6.98 -14.48 1.72
CA VAL A 137 8.21 -14.90 2.40
C VAL A 137 7.92 -15.29 3.85
N LEU A 138 7.12 -14.47 4.54
CA LEU A 138 6.75 -14.67 5.94
C LEU A 138 5.89 -15.92 6.17
N ARG A 139 5.01 -16.28 5.23
CA ARG A 139 3.92 -17.24 5.50
C ARG A 139 3.82 -18.43 4.56
N ALA A 140 4.36 -18.37 3.35
CA ALA A 140 4.38 -19.54 2.47
C ALA A 140 5.51 -20.50 2.88
N SER A 141 5.50 -21.74 2.41
CA SER A 141 6.59 -22.71 2.58
C SER A 141 6.89 -23.40 1.24
N GLY A 142 8.03 -24.11 1.13
CA GLY A 142 8.39 -24.89 -0.05
C GLY A 142 8.45 -24.06 -1.35
N GLY A 143 7.95 -24.65 -2.44
CA GLY A 143 7.95 -24.06 -3.78
C GLY A 143 7.38 -22.64 -3.85
N PRO A 144 6.19 -22.36 -3.29
CA PRO A 144 5.64 -21.00 -3.24
C PRO A 144 6.56 -19.96 -2.59
N ARG A 145 7.27 -20.32 -1.51
CA ARG A 145 8.26 -19.41 -0.88
C ARG A 145 9.47 -19.18 -1.80
N VAL A 146 9.95 -20.22 -2.46
CA VAL A 146 11.05 -20.11 -3.44
C VAL A 146 10.68 -19.17 -4.60
N GLN A 147 9.45 -19.28 -5.13
CA GLN A 147 8.98 -18.38 -6.18
C GLN A 147 8.86 -16.94 -5.71
N ALA A 148 8.34 -16.72 -4.50
CA ALA A 148 8.29 -15.38 -3.91
C ALA A 148 9.69 -14.76 -3.77
N LEU A 149 10.67 -15.52 -3.27
CA LEU A 149 12.06 -15.05 -3.15
C LEU A 149 12.70 -14.72 -4.50
N ARG A 150 12.48 -15.55 -5.52
CA ARG A 150 12.96 -15.28 -6.89
C ARG A 150 12.34 -14.01 -7.47
N GLY A 151 11.02 -13.86 -7.33
CA GLY A 151 10.29 -12.69 -7.79
C GLY A 151 10.78 -11.41 -7.10
N LEU A 152 10.93 -11.44 -5.77
CA LEU A 152 11.42 -10.29 -5.01
C LEU A 152 12.86 -9.93 -5.34
N ARG A 153 13.74 -10.91 -5.60
CA ARG A 153 15.10 -10.64 -6.06
C ARG A 153 15.11 -9.89 -7.39
N LYS A 154 14.35 -10.38 -8.38
CA LYS A 154 14.22 -9.70 -9.67
C LYS A 154 13.64 -8.30 -9.51
N LEU A 155 12.60 -8.16 -8.69
CA LEU A 155 11.96 -6.87 -8.45
C LEU A 155 12.94 -5.88 -7.83
N ARG A 156 13.69 -6.30 -6.79
CA ARG A 156 14.74 -5.49 -6.17
C ARG A 156 15.71 -4.92 -7.21
N ASP A 157 16.29 -5.78 -8.04
CA ASP A 157 17.31 -5.37 -9.01
C ASP A 157 16.76 -4.29 -9.97
N LEU A 158 15.48 -4.40 -10.34
CA LEU A 158 14.81 -3.40 -11.17
C LEU A 158 14.50 -2.10 -10.42
N LEU A 159 13.97 -2.19 -9.20
CA LEU A 159 13.62 -1.00 -8.42
C LEU A 159 14.86 -0.18 -8.08
N GLU A 160 15.96 -0.84 -7.71
CA GLU A 160 17.25 -0.21 -7.40
C GLU A 160 17.85 0.45 -8.64
N TYR A 161 17.92 -0.27 -9.77
CA TYR A 161 18.53 0.26 -10.99
C TYR A 161 17.84 1.52 -11.54
N TYR A 162 16.52 1.62 -11.37
CA TYR A 162 15.72 2.72 -11.89
C TYR A 162 15.31 3.76 -10.83
N ASP A 163 15.81 3.64 -9.59
CA ASP A 163 15.38 4.46 -8.44
C ASP A 163 13.86 4.59 -8.33
N ALA A 164 13.18 3.45 -8.43
CA ALA A 164 11.73 3.43 -8.56
C ALA A 164 11.02 3.66 -7.22
N PRO A 165 9.91 4.42 -7.20
CA PRO A 165 9.12 4.57 -5.99
C PRO A 165 8.51 3.23 -5.58
N LEU A 166 8.57 2.91 -4.29
CA LEU A 166 8.09 1.63 -3.75
C LEU A 166 7.43 1.79 -2.38
N VAL A 167 6.57 0.83 -2.07
CA VAL A 167 6.05 0.60 -0.72
C VAL A 167 6.37 -0.83 -0.29
N VAL A 168 6.50 -1.06 1.01
CA VAL A 168 6.68 -2.39 1.56
C VAL A 168 5.45 -2.77 2.36
N THR A 169 5.05 -4.04 2.30
CA THR A 169 4.07 -4.58 3.25
C THR A 169 4.41 -5.96 3.76
N ALA A 170 3.82 -6.29 4.91
CA ALA A 170 3.76 -7.65 5.41
C ALA A 170 2.49 -8.39 4.96
N ASP A 171 1.46 -7.69 4.45
CA ASP A 171 0.15 -8.20 4.01
C ASP A 171 -0.51 -9.23 4.96
N PRO A 172 -0.60 -8.93 6.27
CA PRO A 172 -1.18 -9.86 7.24
C PRO A 172 -2.66 -10.12 6.94
N LYS A 173 -3.10 -11.38 7.05
CA LYS A 173 -4.52 -11.77 6.88
C LYS A 173 -5.30 -11.71 8.18
N THR A 174 -4.61 -11.71 9.31
CA THR A 174 -5.17 -11.53 10.66
C THR A 174 -4.18 -10.74 11.52
N HIS A 175 -4.65 -10.16 12.63
CA HIS A 175 -3.77 -9.46 13.60
C HIS A 175 -2.60 -10.33 14.08
N LEU A 176 -2.81 -11.64 14.25
CA LEU A 176 -1.76 -12.60 14.65
C LEU A 176 -0.61 -12.74 13.64
N GLN A 177 -0.79 -12.25 12.42
CA GLN A 177 0.22 -12.29 11.36
C GLN A 177 1.00 -10.99 11.23
N VAL A 178 0.69 -9.97 12.04
CA VAL A 178 1.44 -8.72 12.07
C VAL A 178 2.89 -8.99 12.44
N ARG A 179 3.80 -8.27 11.79
CA ARG A 179 5.23 -8.26 12.09
C ARG A 179 5.67 -6.82 12.22
N GLY A 180 6.40 -6.52 13.28
CA GLY A 180 6.82 -5.15 13.58
C GLY A 180 7.85 -4.63 12.57
N PRO A 181 8.03 -3.31 12.46
CA PRO A 181 8.96 -2.73 11.48
C PRO A 181 10.37 -3.31 11.55
N ARG A 182 10.92 -3.51 12.77
CA ARG A 182 12.26 -4.09 12.98
C ARG A 182 12.38 -5.50 12.41
N GLU A 183 11.32 -6.31 12.52
CA GLU A 183 11.29 -7.66 11.97
C GLU A 183 11.25 -7.63 10.44
N LEU A 184 10.47 -6.71 9.86
CA LEU A 184 10.38 -6.54 8.41
C LEU A 184 11.70 -6.04 7.80
N LEU A 185 12.39 -5.13 8.48
CA LEU A 185 13.75 -4.69 8.13
C LEU A 185 14.70 -5.90 8.09
N ALA A 186 14.71 -6.72 9.15
CA ALA A 186 15.56 -7.90 9.23
C ALA A 186 15.25 -8.97 8.17
N VAL A 187 13.96 -9.17 7.85
CA VAL A 187 13.56 -10.08 6.77
C VAL A 187 14.00 -9.55 5.41
N GLY A 188 13.84 -8.26 5.17
CA GLY A 188 14.28 -7.61 3.94
C GLY A 188 15.79 -7.73 3.71
N ASP A 189 16.58 -7.43 4.74
CA ASP A 189 18.03 -7.65 4.74
C ASP A 189 18.38 -9.11 4.42
N ARG A 190 17.73 -10.05 5.09
CA ARG A 190 18.01 -11.48 4.89
C ARG A 190 17.77 -11.97 3.46
N ILE A 191 16.79 -11.39 2.76
CA ILE A 191 16.45 -11.73 1.37
C ILE A 191 17.18 -10.84 0.34
N GLY A 192 18.03 -9.94 0.80
CA GLY A 192 18.98 -9.17 0.01
C GLY A 192 18.54 -7.75 -0.36
N PHE A 193 17.52 -7.18 0.27
CA PHE A 193 17.27 -5.73 0.19
C PHE A 193 18.17 -5.02 1.18
N ASP A 194 18.60 -3.81 0.86
CA ASP A 194 19.19 -2.91 1.84
C ASP A 194 18.13 -2.45 2.85
N GLU A 195 18.55 -2.28 4.11
CA GLU A 195 17.67 -1.88 5.20
C GLU A 195 16.97 -0.54 4.91
N GLU A 196 17.67 0.40 4.25
CA GLU A 196 17.14 1.71 3.89
C GLU A 196 16.01 1.62 2.85
N THR A 197 16.12 0.79 1.82
CA THR A 197 15.00 0.54 0.89
C THR A 197 13.76 0.03 1.61
N ILE A 198 13.92 -0.89 2.57
CA ILE A 198 12.75 -1.41 3.31
C ILE A 198 12.15 -0.33 4.19
N ARG A 199 12.99 0.42 4.92
CA ARG A 199 12.57 1.55 5.75
C ARG A 199 11.85 2.63 4.94
N ARG A 200 12.39 2.97 3.77
CA ARG A 200 11.80 3.90 2.80
C ARG A 200 10.43 3.40 2.39
N GLY A 201 10.31 2.14 1.98
CA GLY A 201 9.03 1.55 1.57
C GLY A 201 7.97 1.52 2.67
N LEU A 202 8.35 1.29 3.93
CA LEU A 202 7.43 1.35 5.08
C LEU A 202 7.02 2.79 5.44
N THR A 203 7.92 3.76 5.23
CA THR A 203 7.65 5.18 5.50
C THR A 203 6.85 5.83 4.37
N GLU A 204 6.97 5.32 3.15
CA GLU A 204 6.35 5.88 1.96
C GLU A 204 4.80 5.90 2.04
N TRP A 205 4.20 4.93 2.73
CA TRP A 205 2.76 4.93 3.04
C TRP A 205 2.29 6.22 3.72
N GLN A 206 3.04 6.70 4.72
CA GLN A 206 2.72 7.94 5.43
C GLN A 206 2.80 9.14 4.48
N ARG A 207 3.84 9.21 3.64
CA ARG A 207 4.02 10.29 2.67
C ARG A 207 2.90 10.37 1.65
N ILE A 208 2.46 9.21 1.12
CA ILE A 208 1.30 9.13 0.22
C ILE A 208 0.05 9.66 0.94
N ALA A 209 -0.19 9.18 2.17
CA ALA A 209 -1.36 9.56 2.95
C ALA A 209 -1.41 11.06 3.25
N GLU A 210 -0.30 11.65 3.70
CA GLU A 210 -0.19 13.08 3.99
C GLU A 210 -0.42 13.91 2.72
N THR A 211 0.30 13.60 1.64
CA THR A 211 0.19 14.31 0.36
C THR A 211 -1.24 14.30 -0.18
N ASN A 212 -1.91 13.15 -0.10
CA ASN A 212 -3.26 13.02 -0.64
C ASN A 212 -4.33 13.59 0.29
N ARG A 213 -4.17 13.53 1.62
CA ARG A 213 -5.05 14.23 2.56
C ARG A 213 -5.00 15.74 2.34
N GLU A 214 -3.82 16.29 2.04
CA GLU A 214 -3.72 17.70 1.65
C GLU A 214 -4.53 18.02 0.40
N LYS A 215 -4.44 17.19 -0.65
CA LYS A 215 -5.22 17.37 -1.89
C LYS A 215 -6.73 17.21 -1.70
N LEU A 216 -7.15 16.40 -0.73
CA LEU A 216 -8.55 16.18 -0.37
C LEU A 216 -9.11 17.27 0.55
N SER A 217 -8.25 18.13 1.11
CA SER A 217 -8.69 19.22 1.97
C SER A 217 -9.62 20.16 1.19
N PRO A 218 -10.75 20.61 1.78
CA PRO A 218 -11.61 21.63 1.17
C PRO A 218 -10.87 22.94 0.84
N GLU A 219 -9.74 23.17 1.52
CA GLU A 219 -8.89 24.34 1.35
C GLU A 219 -7.90 24.20 0.17
N TYR A 220 -7.74 23.01 -0.41
CA TYR A 220 -6.75 22.80 -1.48
C TYR A 220 -7.23 23.36 -2.82
N VAL A 221 -6.37 24.15 -3.46
CA VAL A 221 -6.61 24.69 -4.82
C VAL A 221 -5.57 24.16 -5.80
N ALA A 222 -4.29 24.23 -5.44
CA ALA A 222 -3.16 23.71 -6.21
C ALA A 222 -1.96 23.48 -5.27
N LYS A 223 -0.90 22.81 -5.75
CA LYS A 223 0.33 22.60 -4.97
C LYS A 223 0.88 23.95 -4.50
N GLY A 224 0.95 24.16 -3.18
CA GLY A 224 1.40 25.41 -2.55
C GLY A 224 0.35 26.52 -2.44
N VAL A 225 -0.91 26.27 -2.85
CA VAL A 225 -2.00 27.25 -2.83
C VAL A 225 -3.18 26.68 -2.05
N ARG A 226 -3.54 27.38 -0.96
CA ARG A 226 -4.73 27.06 -0.14
C ARG A 226 -5.72 28.22 -0.20
N ARG A 227 -7.03 27.94 -0.13
CA ARG A 227 -8.06 28.96 0.11
C ARG A 227 -7.78 29.59 1.48
N GLY A 228 -7.67 30.91 1.52
CA GLY A 228 -7.63 31.66 2.78
C GLY A 228 -8.94 31.48 3.54
N ARG A 229 -8.90 31.69 4.87
CA ARG A 229 -10.14 31.81 5.65
C ARG A 229 -10.86 33.07 5.18
N ASP A 230 -12.13 32.95 4.81
CA ASP A 230 -12.99 34.11 4.65
C ASP A 230 -13.02 34.85 5.99
N GLU A 231 -12.43 36.05 6.04
CA GLU A 231 -12.62 36.96 7.17
C GLU A 231 -14.09 37.37 7.19
N LYS A 232 -14.82 36.93 8.21
CA LYS A 232 -16.14 37.45 8.56
C LYS A 232 -16.04 38.29 9.82
#